data_AF-A0A8J7MS70-F1
#
_entry.id   AF-A0A8J7MS70-F1
#
_cell.length_a   1.000
_cell.length_b   1.000
_cell.length_c   1.000
_cell.angle_alpha   90.00
_cell.angle_beta   90.00
_cell.angle_gamma   90.00
#
_symmetry.space_group_name_H-M   'P 1'
#
loop_
_entity.id
_entity.type
_entity.pdbx_description
1 polymer ?
#
loop_
_entity_poly.entity_id
_entity_poly.type
_entity_poly.pdbx_seq_one_letter_code
_entity_poly.pdbx_strand_id
1 'polypeptide(L)'
;MSDYERMVQQFMAALVARAGGVDATVALIGARLGAEPSKGSISKRLAGQLSWPIEEVWALEDALGDAPVSRWRGRALPEEGAKVNLLQALGASSRETGEAQGAVMEMIAGEGSKERALKELAEAKEAIEALIGQVEGSRRG
;
A
#
# COMPACT_ATOMS: atom_id res chain seq x y z
N MET A 1 -22.24 -5.88 17.30
CA MET A 1 -21.39 -5.79 16.10
C MET A 1 -20.78 -4.41 16.04
N SER A 2 -19.48 -4.33 16.21
CA SER A 2 -18.67 -3.11 16.08
C SER A 2 -18.65 -2.62 14.63
N ASP A 3 -18.26 -1.36 14.42
CA ASP A 3 -18.05 -0.82 13.07
C ASP A 3 -16.95 -1.58 12.31
N TYR A 4 -15.95 -2.09 13.03
CA TYR A 4 -14.90 -2.96 12.48
C TYR A 4 -15.49 -4.25 11.90
N GLU A 5 -16.31 -4.96 12.67
CA GLU A 5 -16.98 -6.20 12.23
C GLU A 5 -17.92 -5.94 11.04
N ARG A 6 -18.60 -4.78 11.02
CA ARG A 6 -19.47 -4.39 9.91
C ARG A 6 -18.70 -4.18 8.60
N MET A 7 -17.50 -3.56 8.67
CA MET A 7 -16.64 -3.36 7.50
C MET A 7 -16.12 -4.69 6.95
N VAL A 8 -15.58 -5.56 7.80
CA VAL A 8 -15.12 -6.90 7.41
C VAL A 8 -16.28 -7.67 6.75
N GLN A 9 -17.48 -7.57 7.32
CA GLN A 9 -18.66 -8.23 6.79
C GLN A 9 -19.01 -7.78 5.37
N GLN A 10 -18.93 -6.47 5.09
CA GLN A 10 -19.21 -5.94 3.76
C GLN A 10 -18.19 -6.42 2.71
N PHE A 11 -16.91 -6.42 3.06
CA PHE A 11 -15.87 -6.94 2.18
C PHE A 11 -16.04 -8.44 1.92
N MET A 12 -16.31 -9.23 2.96
CA MET A 12 -16.50 -10.67 2.81
C MET A 12 -17.75 -11.00 2.00
N ALA A 13 -18.86 -10.26 2.18
CA ALA A 13 -20.05 -10.43 1.34
C ALA A 13 -19.76 -10.19 -0.14
N ALA A 14 -18.96 -9.16 -0.46
CA ALA A 14 -18.55 -8.87 -1.83
C ALA A 14 -17.62 -9.97 -2.40
N LEU A 15 -16.66 -10.47 -1.62
CA LEU A 15 -15.78 -11.56 -2.02
C LEU A 15 -16.56 -12.86 -2.27
N VAL A 16 -17.53 -13.20 -1.41
CA VAL A 16 -18.39 -14.37 -1.60
C VAL A 16 -19.23 -14.24 -2.87
N ALA A 17 -19.81 -13.06 -3.13
CA ALA A 17 -20.54 -12.82 -4.37
C ALA A 17 -19.63 -13.02 -5.60
N ARG A 18 -18.41 -12.49 -5.54
CA ARG A 18 -17.41 -12.63 -6.61
C ARG A 18 -16.91 -14.06 -6.80
N ALA A 19 -16.83 -14.85 -5.72
CA ALA A 19 -16.51 -16.27 -5.79
C ALA A 19 -17.60 -17.09 -6.52
N GLY A 20 -18.82 -16.55 -6.67
CA GLY A 20 -19.96 -17.28 -7.21
C GLY A 20 -20.90 -17.83 -6.14
N GLY A 21 -20.81 -17.32 -4.92
CA GLY A 21 -21.69 -17.68 -3.80
C GLY A 21 -21.07 -18.65 -2.81
N VAL A 22 -21.93 -19.18 -1.92
CA VAL A 22 -21.50 -19.95 -0.74
C VAL A 22 -20.77 -21.24 -1.12
N ASP A 23 -21.29 -22.01 -2.07
CA ASP A 23 -20.69 -23.30 -2.44
C ASP A 23 -19.30 -23.13 -3.06
N ALA A 24 -19.13 -22.15 -3.94
CA ALA A 24 -17.83 -21.82 -4.50
C ALA A 24 -16.85 -21.30 -3.43
N THR A 25 -17.33 -20.50 -2.48
CA THR A 25 -16.52 -20.03 -1.35
C THR A 25 -15.99 -21.18 -0.51
N VAL A 26 -16.83 -22.17 -0.17
CA VAL A 26 -16.41 -23.36 0.57
C VAL A 26 -15.30 -24.10 -0.16
N ALA A 27 -15.47 -24.33 -1.47
CA ALA A 27 -14.48 -25.02 -2.29
C ALA A 27 -13.15 -24.26 -2.37
N LEU A 28 -13.19 -22.93 -2.56
CA LEU A 28 -11.98 -22.09 -2.64
C LEU A 28 -11.21 -22.08 -1.32
N ILE A 29 -11.91 -21.93 -0.18
CA ILE A 29 -11.28 -21.95 1.14
C ILE A 29 -10.72 -23.35 1.43
N GLY A 30 -11.48 -24.40 1.16
CA GLY A 30 -11.05 -25.78 1.35
C GLY A 30 -9.80 -26.13 0.55
N ALA A 31 -9.73 -25.70 -0.72
CA ALA A 31 -8.57 -25.91 -1.57
C ALA A 31 -7.29 -25.22 -1.04
N ARG A 32 -7.44 -24.11 -0.32
CA ARG A 32 -6.30 -23.36 0.25
C ARG A 32 -5.87 -23.85 1.63
N LEU A 33 -6.83 -24.17 2.50
CA LEU A 33 -6.57 -24.54 3.89
C LEU A 33 -6.45 -26.07 4.10
N GLY A 34 -6.80 -26.88 3.10
CA GLY A 34 -6.85 -28.34 3.22
C GLY A 34 -8.01 -28.86 4.07
N ALA A 35 -8.89 -27.98 4.53
CA ALA A 35 -10.09 -28.30 5.30
C ALA A 35 -11.25 -27.41 4.84
N GLU A 36 -12.37 -28.03 4.48
CA GLU A 36 -13.55 -27.30 4.02
C GLU A 36 -14.37 -26.77 5.21
N PRO A 37 -14.66 -25.46 5.25
CA PRO A 37 -15.63 -24.94 6.19
C PRO A 37 -17.03 -25.45 5.81
N SER A 38 -17.89 -25.66 6.80
CA SER A 38 -19.27 -26.06 6.50
C SER A 38 -20.02 -24.94 5.77
N LYS A 39 -20.89 -25.30 4.81
CA LYS A 39 -21.80 -24.37 4.14
C LYS A 39 -22.63 -23.56 5.15
N GLY A 40 -23.08 -24.21 6.23
CA GLY A 40 -23.81 -23.56 7.32
C GLY A 40 -22.98 -22.49 8.05
N SER A 41 -21.68 -22.72 8.23
CA SER A 41 -20.78 -21.74 8.84
C SER A 41 -20.64 -20.50 7.95
N ILE A 42 -20.41 -20.69 6.65
CA ILE A 42 -20.31 -19.56 5.70
C ILE A 42 -21.62 -18.75 5.65
N SER A 43 -22.78 -19.41 5.59
CA SER A 43 -24.07 -18.72 5.61
C SER A 43 -24.32 -17.94 6.90
N LYS A 44 -23.97 -18.51 8.07
CA LYS A 44 -24.09 -17.82 9.36
C LYS A 44 -23.15 -16.61 9.45
N ARG A 45 -21.94 -16.72 8.90
CA ARG A 45 -21.00 -15.59 8.80
C ARG A 45 -21.55 -14.50 7.90
N LEU A 46 -22.10 -14.83 6.72
CA LEU A 46 -22.78 -13.86 5.84
C LEU A 46 -24.00 -13.18 6.47
N ALA A 47 -24.69 -13.87 7.37
CA ALA A 47 -25.78 -13.29 8.16
C ALA A 47 -25.29 -12.44 9.36
N GLY A 48 -23.98 -12.32 9.58
CA GLY A 48 -23.38 -11.62 10.72
C GLY A 48 -23.59 -12.33 12.06
N GLN A 49 -23.99 -13.61 12.04
CA GLN A 49 -24.23 -14.41 13.24
C GLN A 49 -22.96 -15.05 13.79
N LEU A 50 -21.93 -15.18 12.95
CA LEU A 50 -20.60 -15.66 13.29
C LEU A 50 -19.56 -14.70 12.72
N SER A 51 -18.44 -14.55 13.42
CA SER A 51 -17.28 -13.83 12.91
C SER A 51 -16.56 -14.64 11.83
N TRP A 52 -15.81 -13.93 10.99
CA TRP A 52 -14.93 -14.52 9.99
C TRP A 52 -13.58 -14.85 10.61
N PRO A 53 -13.14 -16.12 10.59
CA PRO A 53 -11.77 -16.48 10.96
C PRO A 53 -10.79 -15.87 9.97
N ILE A 54 -9.65 -15.37 10.47
CA ILE A 54 -8.69 -14.62 9.64
C ILE A 54 -8.05 -15.50 8.56
N GLU A 55 -7.83 -16.78 8.86
CA GLU A 55 -7.33 -17.78 7.93
C GLU A 55 -8.28 -18.01 6.75
N GLU A 56 -9.60 -17.99 6.98
CA GLU A 56 -10.61 -18.11 5.92
C GLU A 56 -10.69 -16.83 5.08
N VAL A 57 -10.51 -15.66 5.70
CA VAL A 57 -10.43 -14.38 4.99
C VAL A 57 -9.24 -14.39 4.04
N TRP A 58 -8.04 -14.68 4.53
CA TRP A 58 -6.83 -14.72 3.72
C TRP A 58 -6.90 -15.78 2.62
N ALA A 59 -7.42 -16.98 2.93
CA ALA A 59 -7.60 -18.03 1.94
C ALA A 59 -8.48 -17.57 0.76
N LEU A 60 -9.58 -16.86 1.04
CA LEU A 60 -10.48 -16.37 0.01
C LEU A 60 -9.88 -15.18 -0.77
N GLU A 61 -9.23 -14.25 -0.08
CA GLU A 61 -8.50 -13.13 -0.72
C GLU A 61 -7.43 -13.64 -1.69
N ASP A 62 -6.63 -14.63 -1.27
CA ASP A 62 -5.59 -15.26 -2.08
C ASP A 62 -6.17 -16.07 -3.26
N ALA A 63 -7.28 -16.76 -3.04
CA ALA A 63 -7.95 -17.53 -4.08
C ALA A 63 -8.50 -16.64 -5.20
N LEU A 64 -8.96 -15.44 -4.86
CA LEU A 64 -9.53 -14.46 -5.80
C LEU A 64 -8.52 -13.43 -6.30
N GLY A 65 -7.30 -13.42 -5.76
CA GLY A 65 -6.26 -12.44 -6.08
C GLY A 65 -6.66 -11.01 -5.75
N ASP A 66 -7.51 -10.80 -4.74
CA ASP A 66 -7.93 -9.48 -4.28
C ASP A 66 -8.10 -9.49 -2.77
N ALA A 67 -7.41 -8.56 -2.12
CA ALA A 67 -7.27 -8.53 -0.67
C ALA A 67 -7.88 -7.26 -0.05
N PRO A 68 -9.20 -7.03 -0.15
CA PRO A 68 -9.84 -5.81 0.32
C PRO A 68 -9.80 -5.67 1.85
N VAL A 69 -9.95 -6.75 2.61
CA VAL A 69 -9.88 -6.74 4.09
C VAL A 69 -8.45 -6.44 4.52
N SER A 70 -7.48 -7.14 3.93
CA SER A 70 -6.05 -6.92 4.23
C SER A 70 -5.59 -5.53 3.83
N ARG A 71 -6.03 -5.01 2.68
CA ARG A 71 -5.75 -3.63 2.25
C ARG A 71 -6.38 -2.60 3.19
N TRP A 72 -7.63 -2.79 3.59
CA TRP A 72 -8.30 -1.89 4.52
C TRP A 72 -7.63 -1.88 5.89
N ARG A 73 -7.24 -3.05 6.41
CA ARG A 73 -6.46 -3.17 7.66
C ARG A 73 -5.07 -2.53 7.51
N GLY A 74 -4.40 -2.75 6.38
CA GLY A 74 -3.09 -2.18 6.09
C GLY A 74 -3.09 -0.66 6.01
N ARG A 75 -4.21 -0.03 5.58
CA ARG A 75 -4.38 1.43 5.63
C ARG A 75 -4.46 2.00 7.05
N ALA A 76 -4.82 1.18 8.04
CA ALA A 76 -4.89 1.58 9.44
C ALA A 76 -3.55 1.38 10.17
N LEU A 77 -2.58 0.71 9.56
CA LEU A 77 -1.20 0.74 9.99
C LEU A 77 -0.58 2.04 9.44
N PRO A 78 0.16 2.83 10.26
CA PRO A 78 1.03 3.85 9.69
C PRO A 78 1.88 3.16 8.63
N GLU A 79 2.01 3.75 7.43
CA GLU A 79 2.74 3.14 6.31
C GLU A 79 4.09 2.59 6.79
N GLU A 80 4.14 1.30 7.10
CA GLU A 80 5.38 0.57 7.30
C GLU A 80 5.96 0.39 5.92
N GLY A 81 6.67 1.44 5.49
CA GLY A 81 7.51 1.49 4.31
C GLY A 81 6.83 0.91 3.07
N ALA A 82 6.24 1.79 2.26
CA ALA A 82 6.58 1.72 0.84
C ALA A 82 8.09 1.45 0.81
N LYS A 83 8.53 0.31 0.27
CA LYS A 83 9.97 0.00 0.16
C LYS A 83 10.56 1.10 -0.68
N VAL A 84 10.91 2.22 -0.06
CA VAL A 84 11.38 3.34 -0.80
C VAL A 84 12.77 2.95 -1.19
N ASN A 85 12.96 2.86 -2.48
CA ASN A 85 14.23 2.48 -3.02
C ASN A 85 15.18 3.64 -2.74
N LEU A 86 15.97 3.54 -1.66
CA LEU A 86 16.97 4.54 -1.28
C LEU A 86 17.89 4.89 -2.48
N LEU A 87 18.12 3.94 -3.40
CA LEU A 87 18.86 4.20 -4.62
C LEU A 87 18.12 5.12 -5.59
N GLN A 88 16.79 5.01 -5.70
CA GLN A 88 15.97 5.94 -6.48
C GLN A 88 15.94 7.33 -5.83
N ALA A 89 15.78 7.42 -4.51
CA ALA A 89 15.81 8.69 -3.78
C ALA A 89 17.17 9.38 -3.91
N LEU A 90 18.27 8.63 -3.79
CA LEU A 90 19.63 9.12 -4.03
C LEU A 90 19.82 9.58 -5.49
N GLY A 91 19.31 8.80 -6.45
CA GLY A 91 19.36 9.15 -7.87
C GLY A 91 18.57 10.42 -8.22
N ALA A 92 17.42 10.64 -7.57
CA ALA A 92 16.66 11.88 -7.70
C ALA A 92 17.45 13.06 -7.11
N SER A 93 17.90 12.96 -5.86
CA SER A 93 18.70 14.01 -5.21
C SER A 93 19.96 14.38 -6.01
N SER A 94 20.66 13.40 -6.58
CA SER A 94 21.85 13.65 -7.40
C SER A 94 21.52 14.39 -8.70
N ARG A 95 20.38 14.13 -9.34
CA ARG A 95 19.95 14.81 -10.56
C ARG A 95 19.63 16.27 -10.28
N GLU A 96 18.72 16.51 -9.34
CA GLU A 96 18.28 17.87 -8.99
C GLU A 96 19.45 18.74 -8.51
N THR A 97 20.37 18.17 -7.72
CA THR A 97 21.58 18.89 -7.28
C THR A 97 22.48 19.25 -8.47
N GLY A 98 22.62 18.37 -9.45
CA GLY A 98 23.40 18.64 -10.67
C GLY A 98 22.77 19.72 -11.55
N GLU A 99 21.45 19.69 -11.71
CA GLU A 99 20.67 20.70 -12.45
C GLU A 99 20.79 22.07 -11.77
N ALA A 100 20.68 22.13 -10.44
CA ALA A 100 20.89 23.35 -9.66
C ALA A 100 22.32 23.91 -9.82
N GLN A 101 23.34 23.06 -9.73
CA GLN A 101 24.73 23.47 -9.95
C GLN A 101 24.95 24.02 -11.36
N GLY A 102 24.38 23.36 -12.37
CA GLY A 102 24.41 23.81 -13.76
C GLY A 102 23.77 25.18 -13.93
N ALA A 103 22.55 25.37 -13.43
CA ALA A 103 21.84 26.64 -13.53
C ALA A 103 22.54 27.80 -12.81
N VAL A 104 23.19 27.53 -11.66
CA VAL A 104 24.01 28.53 -10.96
C VAL A 104 25.26 28.87 -11.79
N MET A 105 25.91 27.89 -12.40
CA MET A 105 27.07 28.14 -13.28
C MET A 105 26.68 28.95 -14.52
N GLU A 106 25.58 28.62 -15.19
CA GLU A 106 25.03 29.39 -16.31
C GLU A 106 24.73 30.84 -15.89
N MET A 107 24.11 31.05 -14.73
CA MET A 107 23.85 32.38 -14.19
C MET A 107 25.14 33.17 -13.94
N ILE A 108 26.17 32.55 -13.35
CA ILE A 108 27.48 33.19 -13.10
C ILE A 108 28.19 33.55 -14.40
N ALA A 109 28.09 32.70 -15.43
CA ALA A 109 28.65 32.95 -16.75
C ALA A 109 27.90 34.03 -17.55
N GLY A 110 26.72 34.47 -17.09
CA GLY A 110 25.86 35.41 -17.80
C GLY A 110 25.03 34.78 -18.92
N GLU A 111 25.00 33.45 -18.99
CA GLU A 111 24.26 32.66 -20.00
C GLU A 111 22.88 32.20 -19.49
N GLY A 112 22.66 32.28 -18.18
CA GLY A 112 21.41 31.90 -17.50
C GLY A 112 20.72 33.04 -16.75
N SER A 113 19.55 32.76 -16.17
CA SER A 113 18.79 33.70 -15.36
C SER A 113 18.84 33.36 -13.87
N LYS A 114 18.74 34.41 -13.03
CA LYS A 114 18.66 34.26 -11.58
C LYS A 114 17.41 33.47 -11.16
N GLU A 115 16.31 33.69 -11.86
CA GLU A 115 15.03 33.01 -11.61
C GLU A 115 15.15 31.50 -11.82
N ARG A 116 15.81 31.07 -12.90
CA ARG A 116 16.07 29.65 -13.15
C ARG A 116 16.96 29.07 -12.05
N ALA A 117 18.08 29.72 -11.74
CA ALA A 117 18.99 29.25 -10.70
C ALA A 117 18.28 29.08 -9.35
N LEU A 118 17.40 30.01 -8.96
CA LEU A 118 16.62 29.90 -7.72
C LEU A 118 15.59 28.77 -7.73
N LYS A 119 14.94 28.53 -8.88
CA LYS A 119 13.99 27.42 -9.04
C LYS A 119 14.69 26.07 -8.86
N GLU A 120 15.79 25.86 -9.58
CA GLU A 120 16.55 24.60 -9.56
C GLU A 120 17.16 24.35 -8.17
N LEU A 121 17.62 25.40 -7.48
CA LEU A 121 18.07 25.30 -6.08
C LEU A 121 16.95 24.89 -5.12
N ALA A 122 15.70 25.32 -5.35
CA ALA A 122 14.57 24.91 -4.54
C ALA A 122 14.21 23.44 -4.77
N GLU A 123 14.20 22.99 -6.03
CA GLU A 123 13.96 21.60 -6.41
C GLU A 123 15.04 20.66 -5.82
N ALA A 124 16.31 21.06 -5.89
CA ALA A 124 17.40 20.34 -5.23
C ALA A 124 17.24 20.25 -3.70
N LYS A 125 16.79 21.34 -3.07
CA LYS A 125 16.53 21.37 -1.62
C LYS A 125 15.42 20.38 -1.24
N GLU A 126 14.30 20.40 -1.97
CA GLU A 126 13.18 19.48 -1.73
C GLU A 126 13.61 18.02 -1.89
N ALA A 127 14.40 17.71 -2.93
CA ALA A 127 14.89 16.35 -3.15
C ALA A 127 15.86 15.87 -2.05
N ILE A 128 16.69 16.77 -1.50
CA ILE A 128 17.57 16.46 -0.36
C ILE A 128 16.75 16.24 0.91
N GLU A 129 15.75 17.09 1.19
CA GLU A 129 14.87 16.93 2.35
C GLU A 129 14.09 15.61 2.29
N ALA A 130 13.62 15.22 1.11
CA ALA A 130 12.98 13.92 0.89
C ALA A 130 13.94 12.75 1.16
N LEU A 131 15.19 12.83 0.70
CA LEU A 131 16.21 11.80 0.97
C LEU A 131 16.53 11.70 2.48
N ILE A 132 16.67 12.84 3.18
CA ILE A 132 16.88 12.87 4.63
C ILE A 132 15.76 12.12 5.35
N GLY A 133 14.49 12.45 5.04
CA GLY A 133 13.35 11.79 5.66
C GLY A 133 13.36 10.27 5.47
N GLN A 134 13.84 9.79 4.33
CA GLN A 134 13.94 8.35 4.07
C GLN A 134 15.10 7.66 4.76
N VAL A 135 16.26 8.32 4.87
CA VAL A 135 17.40 7.82 5.64
C VAL A 135 17.05 7.74 7.12
N GLU A 136 16.34 8.73 7.66
CA GLU A 136 15.85 8.73 9.04
C GLU A 136 14.80 7.64 9.29
N GLY A 137 13.86 7.46 8.35
CA GLY A 137 12.86 6.39 8.39
C GLY A 137 13.48 4.99 8.33
N SER A 138 14.54 4.81 7.54
CA SER A 138 15.23 3.52 7.35
C SER A 138 16.01 3.04 8.58
N ARG A 139 16.33 3.93 9.54
CA ARG A 139 17.02 3.58 10.79
C ARG A 139 16.12 3.03 11.90
N ARG A 140 14.79 3.10 11.73
CA ARG A 140 13.81 2.64 12.73
C ARG A 140 13.17 1.28 12.41
N GLY A 141 13.52 0.68 11.27
CA GLY A 141 13.07 -0.65 10.83
C GLY A 141 14.06 -1.76 11.14
#